data_AF-A0A7K0Q251-F1
#
_entry.id   AF-A0A7K0Q251-F1
#
_cell.length_a   1.000
_cell.length_b   1.000
_cell.length_c   1.000
_cell.angle_alpha   90.00
_cell.angle_beta   90.00
_cell.angle_gamma   90.00
#
_symmetry.space_group_name_H-M   'P 1'
#
loop_
_entity.id
_entity.type
_entity.pdbx_description
1 polymer ?
#
loop_
_entity_poly.entity_id
_entity_poly.type
_entity_poly.pdbx_seq_one_letter_code
_entity_poly.pdbx_strand_id
1 'polypeptide(L)'
;ALRFDATVQDRYAAMFTRLGWLATGAADIAGRPHTAMTWPIGRLAALAQATKSPLGGLLAGLHLGGPGFVGDDGAPVPGSDLVAACDAILPSMVERDPGWAGWCGVLVNVNDLSAMGAAPLGLLDSIGARDASFAARVVAGLRAGSQAWGVPVLGGHTQLGVPAALSVTALGRTDRPVPASGGRPGQHVRLTADLGGNWRPGATGRQWDSTTGRTTAELQLMGSVVARTAPAAAKDVSMAGLVGTLGMLAEASGCGAVLDVAAVPRPTSATVGDWLTCFPGSAFLTTDAADRAVAPAGPATTATCGELVPGSGVRLRWPDGSTTPALAGPVTGLGASRTPEENP
;
A
#
# COMPACT_ATOMS: atom_id res chain seq x y z
N ALA A 1 7.47 -11.94 12.96
CA ALA A 1 7.68 -10.87 13.97
C ALA A 1 8.16 -9.59 13.28
N LEU A 2 7.99 -8.42 13.92
CA LEU A 2 8.57 -7.13 13.50
C LEU A 2 9.53 -6.54 14.51
N ARG A 3 9.50 -7.05 15.74
CA ARG A 3 10.31 -6.61 16.85
C ARG A 3 10.80 -7.84 17.62
N PHE A 4 12.07 -7.82 17.99
CA PHE A 4 12.68 -8.83 18.83
C PHE A 4 13.67 -8.13 19.76
N ASP A 5 13.35 -8.12 21.04
CA ASP A 5 14.06 -7.32 22.02
C ASP A 5 14.76 -8.17 23.07
N ALA A 6 15.76 -7.58 23.69
CA ALA A 6 16.44 -8.10 24.86
C ALA A 6 16.77 -6.96 25.81
N THR A 7 16.76 -7.25 27.11
CA THR A 7 17.35 -6.39 28.13
C THR A 7 18.63 -7.05 28.59
N VAL A 8 19.76 -6.39 28.35
CA VAL A 8 21.10 -6.97 28.52
C VAL A 8 21.83 -6.20 29.61
N GLN A 9 22.48 -6.88 30.55
CA GLN A 9 23.32 -6.18 31.55
C GLN A 9 24.35 -5.31 30.85
N ASP A 10 24.59 -4.08 31.31
CA ASP A 10 25.43 -3.10 30.61
C ASP A 10 26.81 -3.64 30.23
N ARG A 11 27.40 -4.45 31.10
CA ARG A 11 28.70 -5.11 30.86
C ARG A 11 28.74 -5.99 29.59
N TYR A 12 27.59 -6.44 29.09
CA TYR A 12 27.47 -7.27 27.90
C TYR A 12 26.90 -6.51 26.69
N ALA A 13 26.44 -5.27 26.84
CA ALA A 13 25.85 -4.50 25.73
C ALA A 13 26.81 -4.37 24.53
N ALA A 14 28.10 -4.10 24.77
CA ALA A 14 29.11 -4.03 23.72
C ALA A 14 29.30 -5.35 22.94
N MET A 15 29.06 -6.50 23.57
CA MET A 15 29.04 -7.79 22.88
C MET A 15 27.83 -7.88 21.94
N PHE A 16 26.64 -7.54 22.43
CA PHE A 16 25.40 -7.57 21.64
C PHE A 16 25.45 -6.58 20.47
N THR A 17 26.00 -5.38 20.66
CA THR A 17 26.20 -4.42 19.56
C THR A 17 27.08 -4.99 18.47
N ARG A 18 28.17 -5.68 18.82
CA ARG A 18 29.04 -6.36 17.84
C ARG A 18 28.34 -7.52 17.10
N LEU A 19 27.34 -8.13 17.72
CA LEU A 19 26.49 -9.14 17.08
C LEU A 19 25.43 -8.53 16.16
N GLY A 20 25.23 -7.20 16.19
CA GLY A 20 24.25 -6.49 15.36
C GLY A 20 23.00 -6.02 16.09
N TRP A 21 22.93 -6.16 17.42
CA TRP A 21 21.85 -5.57 18.22
C TRP A 21 21.98 -4.05 18.32
N LEU A 22 20.85 -3.37 18.34
CA LEU A 22 20.78 -1.92 18.44
C LEU A 22 20.31 -1.54 19.84
N ALA A 23 21.06 -0.69 20.54
CA ALA A 23 20.62 -0.14 21.81
C ALA A 23 19.41 0.79 21.61
N THR A 24 18.36 0.60 22.40
CA THR A 24 17.11 1.37 22.34
C THR A 24 16.87 2.22 23.58
N GLY A 25 17.60 1.98 24.68
CA GLY A 25 17.52 2.80 25.88
C GLY A 25 18.20 2.14 27.09
N ALA A 26 18.17 2.83 28.22
CA ALA A 26 18.53 2.26 29.52
C ALA A 26 17.33 1.54 30.14
N ALA A 27 17.61 0.51 30.94
CA ALA A 27 16.63 -0.23 31.73
C ALA A 27 17.22 -0.56 33.10
N ASP A 28 16.38 -0.65 34.12
CA ASP A 28 16.77 -1.21 35.42
C ASP A 28 15.97 -2.49 35.65
N ILE A 29 16.68 -3.60 35.92
CA ILE A 29 16.06 -4.89 36.23
C ILE A 29 16.59 -5.33 37.60
N ALA A 30 15.71 -5.31 38.59
CA ALA A 30 16.00 -5.70 39.97
C ALA A 30 17.16 -4.90 40.60
N GLY A 31 17.20 -3.58 40.39
CA GLY A 31 18.21 -2.68 40.95
C GLY A 31 19.58 -2.79 40.26
N ARG A 32 19.60 -3.33 39.03
CA ARG A 32 20.81 -3.47 38.23
C ARG A 32 20.63 -2.78 36.90
N PRO A 33 21.61 -1.97 36.46
CA PRO A 33 21.53 -1.27 35.20
C PRO A 33 21.71 -2.26 34.04
N HIS A 34 20.82 -2.13 33.07
CA HIS A 34 20.78 -2.88 31.83
C HIS A 34 20.57 -1.91 30.66
N THR A 35 20.93 -2.38 29.48
CA THR A 35 20.65 -1.72 28.21
C THR A 35 19.50 -2.46 27.54
N ALA A 36 18.42 -1.75 27.22
CA ALA A 36 17.39 -2.26 26.32
C ALA A 36 17.94 -2.27 24.90
N MET A 37 17.75 -3.39 24.19
CA MET A 37 18.28 -3.60 22.85
C MET A 37 17.25 -4.28 21.96
N THR A 38 17.36 -4.07 20.66
CA THR A 38 16.50 -4.70 19.65
C THR A 38 17.33 -5.30 18.51
N TRP A 39 16.86 -6.42 17.96
CA TRP A 39 17.43 -7.05 16.79
C TRP A 39 16.73 -6.53 15.51
N PRO A 40 17.47 -6.02 14.52
CA PRO A 40 16.88 -5.53 13.29
C PRO A 40 16.35 -6.69 12.43
N ILE A 41 15.04 -6.96 12.49
CA ILE A 41 14.40 -8.03 11.72
C ILE A 41 14.44 -7.74 10.20
N GLY A 42 14.39 -6.46 9.80
CA GLY A 42 14.51 -6.04 8.40
C GLY A 42 13.35 -6.41 7.47
N ARG A 43 12.30 -7.11 7.95
CA ARG A 43 11.17 -7.61 7.13
C ARG A 43 10.51 -6.52 6.28
N LEU A 44 10.28 -5.33 6.83
CA LEU A 44 9.60 -4.21 6.16
C LEU A 44 10.49 -3.59 5.08
N ALA A 45 11.74 -3.30 5.43
CA ALA A 45 12.72 -2.76 4.49
C ALA A 45 13.00 -3.71 3.33
N ALA A 46 13.13 -5.02 3.60
CA ALA A 46 13.33 -6.03 2.58
C ALA A 46 12.15 -6.10 1.59
N LEU A 47 10.91 -5.99 2.08
CA LEU A 47 9.72 -5.98 1.21
C LEU A 47 9.69 -4.74 0.32
N ALA A 48 9.92 -3.55 0.89
CA ALA A 48 9.98 -2.30 0.13
C ALA A 48 11.10 -2.33 -0.92
N GLN A 49 12.28 -2.83 -0.55
CA GLN A 49 13.41 -2.96 -1.46
C GLN A 49 13.13 -3.91 -2.62
N ALA A 50 12.51 -5.07 -2.35
CA ALA A 50 12.21 -6.05 -3.38
C ALA A 50 11.12 -5.60 -4.36
N THR A 51 10.25 -4.66 -3.97
CA THR A 51 9.06 -4.31 -4.74
C THR A 51 9.10 -2.92 -5.37
N LYS A 52 9.81 -1.94 -4.77
CA LYS A 52 9.69 -0.52 -5.17
C LYS A 52 11.02 0.21 -5.35
N SER A 53 12.08 -0.13 -4.63
CA SER A 53 13.35 0.63 -4.70
C SER A 53 14.07 0.64 -6.07
N PRO A 54 13.88 -0.32 -6.98
CA PRO A 54 14.43 -0.21 -8.34
C PRO A 54 13.78 0.88 -9.21
N LEU A 55 12.58 1.35 -8.85
CA LEU A 55 11.75 2.16 -9.75
C LEU A 55 12.37 3.51 -10.11
N GLY A 56 12.93 4.25 -9.14
CA GLY A 56 13.50 5.58 -9.39
C GLY A 56 14.61 5.56 -10.44
N GLY A 57 15.47 4.55 -10.41
CA GLY A 57 16.52 4.37 -11.41
C GLY A 57 15.99 3.88 -12.76
N LEU A 58 15.04 2.94 -12.77
CA LEU A 58 14.48 2.37 -14.00
C LEU A 58 13.62 3.35 -14.80
N LEU A 59 12.90 4.23 -14.10
CA LEU A 59 11.98 5.19 -14.70
C LEU A 59 12.62 6.57 -14.93
N ALA A 60 13.91 6.71 -14.60
CA ALA A 60 14.64 7.95 -14.80
C ALA A 60 14.58 8.38 -16.28
N GLY A 61 14.20 9.64 -16.52
CA GLY A 61 14.04 10.21 -17.86
C GLY A 61 12.64 10.12 -18.45
N LEU A 62 11.70 9.43 -17.78
CA LEU A 62 10.28 9.47 -18.14
C LEU A 62 9.57 10.64 -17.43
N HIS A 63 8.65 11.29 -18.14
CA HIS A 63 7.75 12.29 -17.56
C HIS A 63 6.48 11.59 -17.05
N LEU A 64 6.53 11.12 -15.81
CA LEU A 64 5.45 10.36 -15.19
C LEU A 64 4.35 11.27 -14.64
N GLY A 65 3.08 10.88 -14.79
CA GLY A 65 1.92 11.36 -14.03
C GLY A 65 1.48 12.82 -14.24
N GLY A 66 2.39 13.71 -14.64
CA GLY A 66 2.18 15.15 -14.64
C GLY A 66 2.49 15.79 -13.28
N PRO A 67 2.42 17.13 -13.19
CA PRO A 67 2.78 17.85 -11.97
C PRO A 67 1.91 17.44 -10.78
N GLY A 68 2.52 17.07 -9.66
CA GLY A 68 1.82 16.62 -8.46
C GLY A 68 1.54 15.11 -8.38
N PHE A 69 1.64 14.36 -9.49
CA PHE A 69 1.25 12.93 -9.55
C PHE A 69 2.39 11.97 -9.93
N VAL A 70 3.66 12.36 -9.76
CA VAL A 70 4.80 11.47 -10.02
C VAL A 70 4.80 10.31 -9.01
N GLY A 71 4.72 9.08 -9.51
CA GLY A 71 4.74 7.86 -8.69
C GLY A 71 3.44 7.56 -7.94
N ASP A 72 2.36 8.24 -8.33
CA ASP A 72 1.02 8.03 -7.77
C ASP A 72 0.38 6.71 -8.24
N ASP A 73 -0.78 6.36 -7.67
CA ASP A 73 -1.49 5.10 -8.01
C ASP A 73 -2.12 5.16 -9.41
N GLY A 74 -2.38 6.36 -9.93
CA GLY A 74 -2.78 6.59 -11.31
C GLY A 74 -2.25 7.91 -11.84
N ALA A 75 -2.48 8.15 -13.13
CA ALA A 75 -2.07 9.37 -13.80
C ALA A 75 -3.30 10.11 -14.35
N PRO A 76 -3.51 11.39 -13.98
CA PRO A 76 -4.45 12.25 -14.70
C PRO A 76 -4.07 12.33 -16.19
N VAL A 77 -5.03 12.09 -17.07
CA VAL A 77 -4.83 12.13 -18.52
C VAL A 77 -4.94 13.58 -19.00
N PRO A 78 -3.88 14.15 -19.61
CA PRO A 78 -3.85 15.56 -20.00
C PRO A 78 -5.04 16.00 -20.85
N GLY A 79 -5.65 17.13 -20.49
CA GLY A 79 -6.78 17.72 -21.23
C GLY A 79 -8.12 17.00 -21.05
N SER A 80 -8.26 16.16 -20.03
CA SER A 80 -9.50 15.43 -19.72
C SER A 80 -9.74 15.33 -18.22
N ASP A 81 -10.89 14.78 -17.83
CA ASP A 81 -11.24 14.41 -16.45
C ASP A 81 -10.92 12.94 -16.14
N LEU A 82 -10.11 12.29 -16.99
CA LEU A 82 -9.78 10.88 -16.86
C LEU A 82 -8.53 10.66 -16.01
N VAL A 83 -8.51 9.54 -15.29
CA VAL A 83 -7.35 8.99 -14.61
C VAL A 83 -7.08 7.60 -15.17
N ALA A 84 -5.83 7.31 -15.51
CA ALA A 84 -5.39 6.01 -15.97
C ALA A 84 -4.56 5.31 -14.90
N ALA A 85 -4.88 4.05 -14.61
CA ALA A 85 -4.08 3.15 -13.77
C ALA A 85 -3.70 1.91 -14.58
N CYS A 86 -2.58 1.27 -14.25
CA CYS A 86 -2.13 0.07 -14.95
C CYS A 86 -1.28 -0.80 -14.05
N ASP A 87 -1.64 -2.08 -13.98
CA ASP A 87 -0.97 -3.05 -13.14
C ASP A 87 -0.65 -4.35 -13.89
N ALA A 88 0.55 -4.87 -13.63
CA ALA A 88 0.96 -6.20 -14.04
C ALA A 88 0.81 -7.17 -12.86
N ILE A 89 0.10 -8.27 -13.07
CA ILE A 89 -0.12 -9.27 -12.03
C ILE A 89 1.07 -10.23 -11.99
N LEU A 90 1.53 -10.54 -10.78
CA LEU A 90 2.69 -11.40 -10.52
C LEU A 90 2.57 -12.71 -11.32
N PRO A 91 3.50 -13.03 -12.25
CA PRO A 91 3.35 -14.19 -13.13
C PRO A 91 3.16 -15.52 -12.40
N SER A 92 3.81 -15.70 -11.25
CA SER A 92 3.65 -16.91 -10.43
C SER A 92 2.26 -17.03 -9.79
N MET A 93 1.55 -15.92 -9.58
CA MET A 93 0.12 -15.95 -9.22
C MET A 93 -0.73 -16.34 -10.43
N VAL A 94 -0.49 -15.74 -11.60
CA VAL A 94 -1.24 -16.06 -12.83
C VAL A 94 -1.16 -17.55 -13.12
N GLU A 95 0.04 -18.14 -12.99
CA GLU A 95 0.26 -19.58 -13.18
C GLU A 95 -0.46 -20.44 -12.13
N ARG A 96 -0.31 -20.10 -10.84
CA ARG A 96 -0.80 -20.92 -9.72
C ARG A 96 -2.32 -20.85 -9.53
N ASP A 97 -2.88 -19.65 -9.66
CA ASP A 97 -4.29 -19.36 -9.41
C ASP A 97 -4.81 -18.31 -10.41
N PRO A 98 -5.02 -18.70 -11.69
CA PRO A 98 -5.41 -17.77 -12.75
C PRO A 98 -6.75 -17.09 -12.51
N GLY A 99 -7.69 -17.77 -11.85
CA GLY A 99 -8.98 -17.18 -11.48
C GLY A 99 -8.81 -16.06 -10.45
N TRP A 100 -7.98 -16.29 -9.43
CA TRP A 100 -7.63 -15.23 -8.49
C TRP A 100 -6.81 -14.12 -9.13
N ALA A 101 -5.89 -14.44 -10.04
CA ALA A 101 -5.14 -13.44 -10.77
C ALA A 101 -6.06 -12.51 -11.59
N GLY A 102 -7.07 -13.07 -12.26
CA GLY A 102 -8.09 -12.29 -12.96
C GLY A 102 -8.90 -11.38 -12.02
N TRP A 103 -9.30 -11.89 -10.85
CA TRP A 103 -9.96 -11.08 -9.81
C TRP A 103 -9.06 -9.94 -9.33
N CYS A 104 -7.80 -10.26 -9.00
CA CYS A 104 -6.80 -9.29 -8.57
C CYS A 104 -6.55 -8.22 -9.63
N GLY A 105 -6.54 -8.57 -10.91
CA GLY A 105 -6.42 -7.62 -12.03
C GLY A 105 -7.44 -6.49 -11.97
N VAL A 106 -8.69 -6.81 -11.62
CA VAL A 106 -9.75 -5.82 -11.37
C VAL A 106 -9.51 -5.08 -10.06
N LEU A 107 -9.26 -5.82 -8.99
CA LEU A 107 -9.17 -5.29 -7.62
C LEU A 107 -8.09 -4.20 -7.47
N VAL A 108 -6.86 -4.48 -7.93
CA VAL A 108 -5.73 -3.56 -7.76
C VAL A 108 -5.98 -2.25 -8.52
N ASN A 109 -6.43 -2.36 -9.78
CA ASN A 109 -6.74 -1.19 -10.60
C ASN A 109 -7.92 -0.36 -10.06
N VAL A 110 -8.95 -1.01 -9.51
CA VAL A 110 -10.07 -0.28 -8.88
C VAL A 110 -9.61 0.43 -7.61
N ASN A 111 -8.72 -0.20 -6.81
CA ASN A 111 -8.14 0.46 -5.65
C ASN A 111 -7.25 1.65 -6.05
N ASP A 112 -6.46 1.53 -7.13
CA ASP A 112 -5.65 2.66 -7.64
C ASP A 112 -6.53 3.85 -8.01
N LEU A 113 -7.57 3.62 -8.81
CA LEU A 113 -8.53 4.68 -9.18
C LEU A 113 -9.22 5.25 -7.93
N SER A 114 -9.57 4.38 -6.98
CA SER A 114 -10.17 4.79 -5.71
C SER A 114 -9.24 5.71 -4.91
N ALA A 115 -7.95 5.39 -4.82
CA ALA A 115 -6.94 6.20 -4.14
C ALA A 115 -6.75 7.57 -4.80
N MET A 116 -6.90 7.64 -6.13
CA MET A 116 -6.90 8.89 -6.88
C MET A 116 -8.20 9.70 -6.73
N GLY A 117 -9.20 9.17 -6.00
CA GLY A 117 -10.53 9.77 -5.89
C GLY A 117 -11.34 9.69 -7.20
N ALA A 118 -11.00 8.76 -8.09
CA ALA A 118 -11.64 8.57 -9.38
C ALA A 118 -12.70 7.46 -9.35
N ALA A 119 -13.85 7.72 -9.97
CA ALA A 119 -14.87 6.71 -10.18
C ALA A 119 -14.46 5.81 -11.37
N PRO A 120 -14.35 4.47 -11.20
CA PRO A 120 -13.99 3.59 -12.31
C PRO A 120 -15.01 3.62 -13.45
N LEU A 121 -14.52 3.74 -14.68
CA LEU A 121 -15.33 3.73 -15.91
C LEU A 121 -15.23 2.39 -16.65
N GLY A 122 -14.05 1.78 -16.65
CA GLY A 122 -13.85 0.50 -17.32
C GLY A 122 -12.39 0.03 -17.35
N LEU A 123 -12.22 -1.21 -17.80
CA LEU A 123 -10.96 -1.95 -17.76
C LEU A 123 -10.56 -2.44 -19.16
N LEU A 124 -9.27 -2.52 -19.42
CA LEU A 124 -8.67 -3.19 -20.57
C LEU A 124 -7.72 -4.26 -20.06
N ASP A 125 -7.76 -5.48 -20.59
CA ASP A 125 -6.85 -6.56 -20.20
C ASP A 125 -5.87 -6.98 -21.30
N SER A 126 -4.68 -7.44 -20.91
CA SER A 126 -3.71 -8.08 -21.79
C SER A 126 -3.31 -9.41 -21.19
N ILE A 127 -3.71 -10.51 -21.85
CA ILE A 127 -3.54 -11.88 -21.39
C ILE A 127 -2.53 -12.61 -22.27
N GLY A 128 -1.46 -13.13 -21.65
CA GLY A 128 -0.62 -14.18 -22.20
C GLY A 128 -1.00 -15.52 -21.57
N ALA A 129 -1.26 -16.54 -22.40
CA ALA A 129 -1.65 -17.86 -21.91
C ALA A 129 -1.07 -18.99 -22.76
N ARG A 130 -0.81 -20.13 -22.14
CA ARG A 130 -0.33 -21.33 -22.83
C ARG A 130 -1.37 -21.94 -23.78
N ASP A 131 -2.64 -21.85 -23.43
CA ASP A 131 -3.76 -22.36 -24.21
C ASP A 131 -5.07 -21.64 -23.83
N ALA A 132 -6.12 -21.86 -24.62
CA ALA A 132 -7.42 -21.22 -24.43
C ALA A 132 -8.10 -21.61 -23.10
N SER A 133 -7.87 -22.82 -22.59
CA SER A 133 -8.43 -23.28 -21.31
C SER A 133 -7.83 -22.51 -20.14
N PHE A 134 -6.52 -22.27 -20.19
CA PHE A 134 -5.84 -21.42 -19.22
C PHE A 134 -6.36 -19.98 -19.27
N ALA A 135 -6.43 -19.39 -20.47
CA ALA A 135 -6.96 -18.04 -20.66
C ALA A 135 -8.39 -17.91 -20.12
N ALA A 136 -9.25 -18.91 -20.36
CA ALA A 136 -10.62 -18.92 -19.86
C ALA A 136 -10.72 -18.84 -18.34
N ARG A 137 -9.76 -19.41 -17.59
CA ARG A 137 -9.71 -19.29 -16.13
C ARG A 137 -9.35 -17.87 -15.68
N VAL A 138 -8.43 -17.20 -16.37
CA VAL A 138 -8.10 -15.79 -16.12
C VAL A 138 -9.31 -14.90 -16.40
N VAL A 139 -9.93 -15.08 -17.56
CA VAL A 139 -11.13 -14.34 -17.98
C VAL A 139 -12.30 -14.58 -17.02
N ALA A 140 -12.46 -15.78 -16.47
CA ALA A 140 -13.48 -16.05 -15.46
C ALA A 140 -13.26 -15.22 -14.18
N GLY A 141 -12.00 -15.06 -13.76
CA GLY A 141 -11.61 -14.17 -12.66
C GLY A 141 -11.91 -12.70 -12.95
N LEU A 142 -11.50 -12.21 -14.13
CA LEU A 142 -11.78 -10.85 -14.58
C LEU A 142 -13.28 -10.57 -14.62
N ARG A 143 -14.07 -11.50 -15.16
CA ARG A 143 -15.54 -11.40 -15.18
C ARG A 143 -16.13 -11.33 -13.78
N ALA A 144 -15.69 -12.19 -12.87
CA ALA A 144 -16.19 -12.19 -11.49
C ALA A 144 -15.85 -10.88 -10.77
N GLY A 145 -14.61 -10.38 -10.90
CA GLY A 145 -14.21 -9.09 -10.32
C GLY A 145 -14.98 -7.92 -10.93
N SER A 146 -15.08 -7.88 -12.25
CA SER A 146 -15.82 -6.85 -13.01
C SER A 146 -17.28 -6.78 -12.57
N GLN A 147 -17.94 -7.93 -12.43
CA GLN A 147 -19.33 -8.01 -11.94
C GLN A 147 -19.45 -7.58 -10.48
N ALA A 148 -18.54 -8.01 -9.61
CA ALA A 148 -18.56 -7.65 -8.19
C ALA A 148 -18.44 -6.14 -7.99
N TRP A 149 -17.51 -5.47 -8.68
CA TRP A 149 -17.30 -4.03 -8.58
C TRP A 149 -18.26 -3.20 -9.44
N GLY A 150 -18.97 -3.82 -10.37
CA GLY A 150 -19.83 -3.13 -11.33
C GLY A 150 -19.04 -2.29 -12.35
N VAL A 151 -17.83 -2.73 -12.71
CA VAL A 151 -16.92 -2.01 -13.62
C VAL A 151 -16.72 -2.85 -14.88
N PRO A 152 -17.13 -2.37 -16.08
CA PRO A 152 -17.09 -3.18 -17.30
C PRO A 152 -15.66 -3.39 -17.81
N VAL A 153 -15.41 -4.56 -18.38
CA VAL A 153 -14.24 -4.80 -19.24
C VAL A 153 -14.57 -4.29 -20.64
N LEU A 154 -13.88 -3.23 -21.08
CA LEU A 154 -14.11 -2.52 -22.34
C LEU A 154 -13.50 -3.25 -23.55
N GLY A 155 -12.46 -4.03 -23.31
CA GLY A 155 -11.74 -4.75 -24.37
C GLY A 155 -10.39 -5.25 -23.86
N GLY A 156 -9.52 -5.65 -24.78
CA GLY A 156 -8.21 -6.16 -24.41
C GLY A 156 -7.48 -6.86 -25.55
N HIS A 157 -6.45 -7.60 -25.18
CA HIS A 157 -5.67 -8.45 -26.09
C HIS A 157 -5.40 -9.82 -25.45
N THR A 158 -5.51 -10.89 -26.23
CA THR A 158 -5.18 -12.25 -25.77
C THR A 158 -4.24 -12.92 -26.75
N GLN A 159 -3.10 -13.36 -26.22
CA GLN A 159 -2.08 -14.12 -26.95
C GLN A 159 -2.02 -15.55 -26.38
N LEU A 160 -2.16 -16.55 -27.25
CA LEU A 160 -2.06 -17.96 -26.89
C LEU A 160 -0.70 -18.56 -27.29
N GLY A 161 -0.30 -19.65 -26.63
CA GLY A 161 0.98 -20.33 -26.87
C GLY A 161 2.19 -19.63 -26.25
N VAL A 162 1.97 -18.77 -25.24
CA VAL A 162 3.01 -17.98 -24.56
C VAL A 162 2.97 -18.21 -23.04
N PRO A 163 4.03 -17.85 -22.29
CA PRO A 163 4.01 -17.91 -20.83
C PRO A 163 2.85 -17.11 -20.22
N ALA A 164 2.39 -17.53 -19.04
CA ALA A 164 1.31 -16.86 -18.32
C ALA A 164 1.69 -15.43 -17.96
N ALA A 165 0.88 -14.47 -18.43
CA ALA A 165 1.02 -13.05 -18.13
C ALA A 165 -0.36 -12.41 -18.08
N LEU A 166 -0.54 -11.44 -17.20
CA LEU A 166 -1.75 -10.63 -17.10
C LEU A 166 -1.35 -9.21 -16.73
N SER A 167 -1.79 -8.25 -17.54
CA SER A 167 -1.82 -6.84 -17.16
C SER A 167 -3.22 -6.30 -17.37
N VAL A 168 -3.63 -5.37 -16.52
CA VAL A 168 -4.93 -4.68 -16.62
C VAL A 168 -4.67 -3.19 -16.53
N THR A 169 -5.31 -2.44 -17.42
CA THR A 169 -5.35 -0.98 -17.41
C THR A 169 -6.77 -0.54 -17.09
N ALA A 170 -6.92 0.43 -16.19
CA ALA A 170 -8.20 0.99 -15.83
C ALA A 170 -8.28 2.48 -16.14
N LEU A 171 -9.48 2.90 -16.53
CA LEU A 171 -9.84 4.29 -16.72
C LEU A 171 -10.87 4.66 -15.67
N GLY A 172 -10.60 5.73 -14.93
CA GLY A 172 -11.54 6.36 -14.02
C GLY A 172 -11.79 7.81 -14.39
N ARG A 173 -12.77 8.44 -13.74
CA ARG A 173 -13.09 9.86 -13.92
C ARG A 173 -13.15 10.59 -12.59
N THR A 174 -12.57 11.79 -12.55
CA THR A 174 -12.73 12.75 -11.46
C THR A 174 -12.32 14.15 -11.90
N ASP A 175 -13.04 15.16 -11.43
CA ASP A 175 -12.66 16.56 -11.63
C ASP A 175 -11.62 17.03 -10.60
N ARG A 176 -11.40 16.24 -9.53
CA ARG A 176 -10.53 16.59 -8.40
C ARG A 176 -9.70 15.37 -7.99
N PRO A 177 -8.70 14.98 -8.80
CA PRO A 177 -7.81 13.88 -8.44
C PRO A 177 -7.08 14.20 -7.12
N VAL A 178 -6.99 13.19 -6.25
CA VAL A 178 -6.28 13.29 -4.97
C VAL A 178 -4.85 12.79 -5.18
N PRO A 179 -3.82 13.62 -4.94
CA PRO A 179 -2.44 13.21 -5.13
C PRO A 179 -1.88 12.47 -3.91
N ALA A 180 -0.85 11.64 -4.08
CA ALA A 180 -0.04 11.10 -2.98
C ALA A 180 0.89 12.16 -2.33
N SER A 181 1.04 13.33 -2.96
CA SER A 181 2.03 14.35 -2.62
C SER A 181 1.50 15.53 -1.80
N GLY A 182 0.19 15.62 -1.56
CA GLY A 182 -0.40 16.74 -0.83
C GLY A 182 -0.22 16.71 0.69
N GLY A 183 0.54 15.74 1.21
CA GLY A 183 0.81 15.58 2.63
C GLY A 183 1.76 16.66 3.17
N ARG A 184 1.61 17.03 4.44
CA ARG A 184 2.52 17.96 5.15
C ARG A 184 2.88 17.46 6.54
N PRO A 185 4.05 17.82 7.09
CA PRO A 185 4.39 17.50 8.48
C PRO A 185 3.32 18.01 9.46
N GLY A 186 3.00 17.19 10.47
CA GLY A 186 1.94 17.45 11.45
C GLY A 186 0.55 16.95 11.03
N GLN A 187 0.35 16.54 9.78
CA GLN A 187 -0.90 15.90 9.37
C GLN A 187 -1.00 14.46 9.89
N HIS A 188 -2.23 14.07 10.23
CA HIS A 188 -2.53 12.73 10.70
C HIS A 188 -2.54 11.73 9.54
N VAL A 189 -1.92 10.57 9.76
CA VAL A 189 -2.02 9.40 8.89
C VAL A 189 -3.20 8.55 9.36
N ARG A 190 -4.13 8.27 8.45
CA ARG A 190 -5.28 7.40 8.70
C ARG A 190 -5.23 6.20 7.77
N LEU A 191 -5.49 5.02 8.32
CA LEU A 191 -5.74 3.81 7.55
C LEU A 191 -7.24 3.56 7.48
N THR A 192 -7.76 3.45 6.26
CA THR A 192 -9.09 2.88 5.99
C THR A 192 -8.88 1.49 5.38
N ALA A 193 -9.27 0.42 6.06
CA ALA A 193 -9.05 -0.95 5.58
C ALA A 193 -10.27 -1.83 5.82
N ASP A 194 -10.59 -2.69 4.86
CA ASP A 194 -11.56 -3.76 5.11
C ASP A 194 -10.88 -4.92 5.84
N LEU A 195 -11.21 -5.03 7.12
CA LEU A 195 -10.69 -6.06 8.02
C LEU A 195 -11.49 -7.37 7.94
N GLY A 196 -12.64 -7.35 7.27
CA GLY A 196 -13.43 -8.55 7.02
C GLY A 196 -12.72 -9.49 6.05
N GLY A 197 -13.12 -10.76 6.04
CA GLY A 197 -12.54 -11.76 5.15
C GLY A 197 -11.52 -12.66 5.82
N ASN A 198 -10.63 -13.25 5.01
CA ASN A 198 -9.68 -14.27 5.46
C ASN A 198 -8.39 -14.26 4.64
N TRP A 199 -7.36 -14.91 5.17
CA TRP A 199 -6.18 -15.25 4.38
C TRP A 199 -6.54 -16.14 3.19
N ARG A 200 -6.02 -15.81 2.00
CA ARG A 200 -6.16 -16.69 0.83
C ARG A 200 -5.44 -18.02 1.08
N PRO A 201 -6.06 -19.17 0.73
CA PRO A 201 -5.42 -20.47 0.84
C PRO A 201 -4.07 -20.50 0.11
N GLY A 202 -3.02 -20.96 0.79
CA GLY A 202 -1.66 -21.00 0.23
C GLY A 202 -0.94 -19.64 0.17
N ALA A 203 -1.54 -18.56 0.67
CA ALA A 203 -0.95 -17.22 0.74
C ALA A 203 -1.14 -16.55 2.12
N THR A 204 -1.26 -17.33 3.18
CA THR A 204 -1.34 -16.86 4.57
C THR A 204 -0.19 -15.90 4.88
N GLY A 205 -0.54 -14.75 5.45
CA GLY A 205 0.39 -13.68 5.79
C GLY A 205 0.90 -12.85 4.59
N ARG A 206 0.39 -13.12 3.38
CA ARG A 206 0.75 -12.39 2.15
C ARG A 206 -0.45 -11.77 1.44
N GLN A 207 -1.62 -12.43 1.47
CA GLN A 207 -2.82 -11.94 0.79
C GLN A 207 -4.07 -12.15 1.62
N TRP A 208 -4.67 -11.04 2.02
CA TRP A 208 -5.94 -10.99 2.69
C TRP A 208 -7.04 -10.73 1.66
N ASP A 209 -8.06 -11.58 1.65
CA ASP A 209 -9.22 -11.43 0.79
C ASP A 209 -10.41 -10.95 1.59
N SER A 210 -10.64 -9.64 1.50
CA SER A 210 -11.75 -8.95 2.10
C SER A 210 -12.89 -8.67 1.12
N THR A 211 -12.70 -8.93 -0.19
CA THR A 211 -13.56 -8.37 -1.24
C THR A 211 -14.46 -9.38 -1.92
N THR A 212 -14.09 -10.67 -1.98
CA THR A 212 -14.88 -11.69 -2.69
C THR A 212 -16.24 -11.97 -2.06
N GLY A 213 -16.37 -11.73 -0.76
CA GLY A 213 -17.63 -11.93 -0.01
C GLY A 213 -18.51 -10.68 0.09
N ARG A 214 -18.12 -9.55 -0.51
CA ARG A 214 -18.83 -8.28 -0.40
C ARG A 214 -19.86 -8.11 -1.51
N THR A 215 -20.92 -7.38 -1.21
CA THR A 215 -21.88 -6.93 -2.22
C THR A 215 -21.29 -5.78 -3.05
N THR A 216 -21.79 -5.60 -4.28
CA THR A 216 -21.38 -4.47 -5.14
C THR A 216 -21.55 -3.12 -4.46
N ALA A 217 -22.64 -2.91 -3.72
CA ALA A 217 -22.88 -1.66 -3.01
C ALA A 217 -21.86 -1.39 -1.90
N GLU A 218 -21.46 -2.42 -1.15
CA GLU A 218 -20.39 -2.31 -0.13
C GLU A 218 -19.05 -1.98 -0.77
N LEU A 219 -18.67 -2.68 -1.85
CA LEU A 219 -17.43 -2.45 -2.58
C LEU A 219 -17.36 -1.03 -3.15
N GLN A 220 -18.43 -0.56 -3.80
CA GLN A 220 -18.51 0.79 -4.36
C GLN A 220 -18.48 1.86 -3.26
N LEU A 221 -19.14 1.63 -2.12
CA LEU A 221 -19.11 2.55 -0.98
C LEU A 221 -17.70 2.67 -0.39
N MET A 222 -16.98 1.56 -0.24
CA MET A 222 -15.58 1.53 0.18
C MET A 222 -14.67 2.23 -0.84
N GLY A 223 -14.75 1.85 -2.12
CA GLY A 223 -13.88 2.40 -3.17
C GLY A 223 -14.03 3.92 -3.36
N SER A 224 -15.23 4.47 -3.11
CA SER A 224 -15.43 5.91 -3.22
C SER A 224 -15.12 6.71 -1.92
N VAL A 225 -14.54 6.08 -0.89
CA VAL A 225 -14.25 6.75 0.40
C VAL A 225 -13.28 7.93 0.25
N VAL A 226 -12.24 7.79 -0.59
CA VAL A 226 -11.25 8.85 -0.81
C VAL A 226 -11.87 10.01 -1.57
N ALA A 227 -12.65 9.75 -2.62
CA ALA A 227 -13.37 10.79 -3.36
C ALA A 227 -14.34 11.59 -2.47
N ARG A 228 -15.07 10.91 -1.58
CA ARG A 228 -16.00 11.55 -0.64
C ARG A 228 -15.31 12.28 0.51
N THR A 229 -14.14 11.82 0.94
CA THR A 229 -13.36 12.45 2.02
C THR A 229 -12.56 13.65 1.49
N ALA A 230 -12.05 13.55 0.26
CA ALA A 230 -11.14 14.48 -0.37
C ALA A 230 -9.99 14.90 0.58
N PRO A 231 -9.13 13.94 0.99
CA PRO A 231 -8.00 14.23 1.86
C PRO A 231 -6.91 15.02 1.12
N ALA A 232 -5.95 15.56 1.87
CA ALA A 232 -4.80 16.25 1.28
C ALA A 232 -3.91 15.29 0.47
N ALA A 233 -3.70 14.06 0.96
CA ALA A 233 -3.11 12.99 0.16
C ALA A 233 -3.73 11.62 0.41
N ALA A 234 -3.58 10.73 -0.56
CA ALA A 234 -4.04 9.35 -0.49
C ALA A 234 -3.08 8.40 -1.21
N LYS A 235 -3.08 7.13 -0.77
CA LYS A 235 -2.43 6.02 -1.49
C LYS A 235 -3.09 4.68 -1.18
N ASP A 236 -3.23 3.82 -2.17
CA ASP A 236 -3.66 2.43 -2.02
C ASP A 236 -2.58 1.59 -1.29
N VAL A 237 -2.98 0.64 -0.44
CA VAL A 237 -2.02 -0.26 0.21
C VAL A 237 -1.78 -1.50 -0.66
N SER A 238 -0.68 -1.48 -1.40
CA SER A 238 -0.32 -2.53 -2.37
C SER A 238 0.84 -3.43 -1.89
N MET A 239 1.59 -4.01 -2.83
CA MET A 239 2.62 -5.05 -2.62
C MET A 239 3.79 -4.67 -1.71
N ALA A 240 4.01 -3.37 -1.46
CA ALA A 240 5.00 -2.90 -0.50
C ALA A 240 4.53 -3.06 0.97
N GLY A 241 3.29 -3.51 1.16
CA GLY A 241 2.61 -3.55 2.46
C GLY A 241 2.28 -2.15 2.97
N LEU A 242 1.66 -2.08 4.13
CA LEU A 242 1.23 -0.82 4.74
C LEU A 242 2.41 0.14 4.96
N VAL A 243 3.51 -0.35 5.52
CA VAL A 243 4.65 0.51 5.89
C VAL A 243 5.39 1.01 4.64
N GLY A 244 5.58 0.14 3.64
CA GLY A 244 6.16 0.55 2.36
C GLY A 244 5.29 1.59 1.67
N THR A 245 3.97 1.41 1.68
CA THR A 245 3.01 2.36 1.11
C THR A 245 3.04 3.70 1.83
N LEU A 246 3.05 3.71 3.17
CA LEU A 246 3.22 4.94 3.95
C LEU A 246 4.52 5.65 3.59
N GLY A 247 5.60 4.90 3.40
CA GLY A 247 6.88 5.46 2.95
C GLY A 247 6.81 6.07 1.55
N MET A 248 6.06 5.48 0.62
CA MET A 248 5.84 6.06 -0.72
C MET A 248 5.02 7.35 -0.65
N LEU A 249 3.93 7.38 0.14
CA LEU A 249 3.11 8.59 0.34
C LEU A 249 3.95 9.71 0.98
N ALA A 250 4.71 9.38 2.03
CA ALA A 250 5.58 10.33 2.71
C ALA A 250 6.68 10.85 1.77
N GLU A 251 7.32 9.98 0.98
CA GLU A 251 8.31 10.37 -0.04
C GLU A 251 7.72 11.33 -1.07
N ALA A 252 6.56 11.01 -1.65
CA ALA A 252 5.88 11.87 -2.61
C ALA A 252 5.53 13.24 -2.02
N SER A 253 5.19 13.27 -0.73
CA SER A 253 4.90 14.48 0.05
C SER A 253 6.16 15.20 0.59
N GLY A 254 7.37 14.70 0.31
CA GLY A 254 8.62 15.27 0.84
C GLY A 254 8.75 15.23 2.37
N CYS A 255 8.13 14.23 3.00
CA CYS A 255 8.04 14.04 4.45
C CYS A 255 8.68 12.72 4.91
N GLY A 256 8.86 12.60 6.22
CA GLY A 256 8.94 11.30 6.91
C GLY A 256 7.58 10.95 7.54
N ALA A 257 7.49 9.76 8.14
CA ALA A 257 6.28 9.37 8.87
C ALA A 257 6.59 8.58 10.16
N VAL A 258 5.69 8.68 11.12
CA VAL A 258 5.64 7.82 12.30
C VAL A 258 4.33 7.05 12.29
N LEU A 259 4.40 5.73 12.43
CA LEU A 259 3.24 4.83 12.51
C LEU A 259 3.10 4.27 13.93
N ASP A 260 1.94 4.49 14.54
CA ASP A 260 1.56 3.96 15.85
C ASP A 260 1.08 2.52 15.72
N VAL A 261 1.94 1.56 16.05
CA VAL A 261 1.71 0.13 15.76
C VAL A 261 0.43 -0.40 16.41
N ALA A 262 0.11 0.04 17.63
CA ALA A 262 -1.11 -0.38 18.34
C ALA A 262 -2.40 0.27 17.80
N ALA A 263 -2.29 1.41 17.10
CA ALA A 263 -3.44 2.12 16.55
C ALA A 263 -3.83 1.63 15.15
N VAL A 264 -2.98 0.82 14.50
CA VAL A 264 -3.28 0.24 13.18
C VAL A 264 -4.44 -0.76 13.30
N PRO A 265 -5.59 -0.51 12.65
CA PRO A 265 -6.70 -1.45 12.65
C PRO A 265 -6.29 -2.71 11.87
N ARG A 266 -6.63 -3.88 12.42
CA ARG A 266 -6.12 -5.17 11.94
C ARG A 266 -7.15 -6.30 12.14
N PRO A 267 -7.28 -7.26 11.21
CA PRO A 267 -8.08 -8.46 11.45
C PRO A 267 -7.55 -9.24 12.66
N THR A 268 -8.41 -9.70 13.56
CA THR A 268 -8.01 -10.36 14.81
C THR A 268 -7.07 -11.55 14.60
N SER A 269 -7.30 -12.32 13.53
CA SER A 269 -6.52 -13.52 13.16
C SER A 269 -5.16 -13.25 12.51
N ALA A 270 -4.86 -12.00 12.13
CA ALA A 270 -3.55 -11.65 11.57
C ALA A 270 -2.50 -11.51 12.68
N THR A 271 -1.20 -11.61 12.36
CA THR A 271 -0.17 -11.04 13.24
C THR A 271 0.12 -9.62 12.79
N VAL A 272 0.69 -8.77 13.67
CA VAL A 272 1.11 -7.42 13.28
C VAL A 272 2.09 -7.47 12.10
N GLY A 273 3.05 -8.40 12.14
CA GLY A 273 4.04 -8.54 11.08
C GLY A 273 3.45 -8.94 9.74
N ASP A 274 2.47 -9.84 9.76
CA ASP A 274 1.81 -10.27 8.53
C ASP A 274 0.90 -9.18 7.98
N TRP A 275 0.10 -8.52 8.81
CA TRP A 275 -0.78 -7.44 8.36
C TRP A 275 -0.01 -6.25 7.77
N LEU A 276 1.08 -5.83 8.41
CA LEU A 276 1.89 -4.71 7.91
C LEU A 276 2.68 -5.03 6.62
N THR A 277 2.71 -6.29 6.18
CA THR A 277 3.46 -6.74 4.99
C THR A 277 2.63 -7.47 3.94
N CYS A 278 1.36 -7.74 4.19
CA CYS A 278 0.49 -8.37 3.21
C CYS A 278 -0.14 -7.35 2.27
N PHE A 279 -0.70 -7.86 1.16
CA PHE A 279 -1.72 -7.18 0.39
C PHE A 279 -3.09 -7.35 1.09
N PRO A 280 -3.75 -6.27 1.55
CA PRO A 280 -4.92 -6.34 2.44
C PRO A 280 -6.27 -6.54 1.72
N GLY A 281 -6.30 -6.62 0.39
CA GLY A 281 -7.53 -6.69 -0.40
C GLY A 281 -8.03 -5.29 -0.76
N SER A 282 -8.47 -4.50 0.23
CA SER A 282 -8.82 -3.09 0.04
C SER A 282 -8.42 -2.28 1.28
N ALA A 283 -7.45 -1.39 1.09
CA ALA A 283 -7.06 -0.43 2.12
C ALA A 283 -6.41 0.82 1.50
N PHE A 284 -6.62 1.96 2.15
CA PHE A 284 -6.14 3.26 1.73
C PHE A 284 -5.47 3.97 2.91
N LEU A 285 -4.27 4.49 2.67
CA LEU A 285 -3.65 5.47 3.55
C LEU A 285 -4.06 6.86 3.09
N THR A 286 -4.46 7.70 4.04
CA THR A 286 -4.82 9.10 3.76
C THR A 286 -4.15 10.02 4.77
N THR A 287 -3.81 11.23 4.35
CA THR A 287 -3.25 12.25 5.24
C THR A 287 -4.01 13.55 5.12
N ASP A 288 -4.34 14.14 6.27
CA ASP A 288 -4.96 15.47 6.34
C ASP A 288 -4.81 16.06 7.76
N ALA A 289 -5.28 17.29 7.94
CA ALA A 289 -5.45 17.91 9.24
C ALA A 289 -6.28 17.04 10.20
N ALA A 290 -6.02 17.18 11.49
CA ALA A 290 -6.62 16.35 12.54
C ALA A 290 -8.15 16.50 12.61
N ASP A 291 -8.66 17.69 12.34
CA ASP A 291 -10.08 18.07 12.39
C ASP A 291 -10.86 17.71 11.11
N ARG A 292 -10.18 17.24 10.05
CA ARG A 292 -10.85 16.84 8.82
C ARG A 292 -11.74 15.61 9.06
N ALA A 293 -13.03 15.76 8.75
CA ALA A 293 -13.99 14.67 8.79
C ALA A 293 -13.67 13.63 7.70
N VAL A 294 -13.82 12.35 8.06
CA VAL A 294 -13.69 11.22 7.12
C VAL A 294 -15.07 10.72 6.75
N ALA A 295 -15.30 10.51 5.45
CA ALA A 295 -16.58 9.96 4.99
C ALA A 295 -16.78 8.53 5.53
N PRO A 296 -18.03 8.07 5.73
CA PRO A 296 -18.30 6.70 6.13
C PRO A 296 -17.64 5.71 5.16
N ALA A 297 -16.88 4.74 5.69
CA ALA A 297 -16.14 3.76 4.90
C ALA A 297 -16.94 2.47 4.63
N GLY A 298 -18.26 2.48 4.89
CA GLY A 298 -19.10 1.29 4.77
C GLY A 298 -18.66 0.19 5.74
N PRO A 299 -18.40 -1.04 5.27
CA PRO A 299 -17.94 -2.12 6.14
C PRO A 299 -16.44 -2.04 6.49
N ALA A 300 -15.68 -1.13 5.87
CA ALA A 300 -14.28 -0.93 6.20
C ALA A 300 -14.12 -0.13 7.51
N THR A 301 -12.98 -0.33 8.18
CA THR A 301 -12.63 0.37 9.42
C THR A 301 -11.65 1.50 9.12
N THR A 302 -11.92 2.69 9.64
CA THR A 302 -11.00 3.83 9.60
C THR A 302 -10.41 4.07 10.99
N ALA A 303 -9.10 4.24 11.08
CA ALA A 303 -8.46 4.73 12.31
C ALA A 303 -7.28 5.66 11.99
N THR A 304 -7.08 6.66 12.84
CA THR A 304 -5.83 7.43 12.86
C THR A 304 -4.75 6.55 13.48
N CYS A 305 -3.65 6.35 12.76
CA CYS A 305 -2.60 5.42 13.15
C CYS A 305 -1.18 5.97 12.97
N GLY A 306 -1.03 7.27 12.81
CA GLY A 306 0.27 7.90 12.71
C GLY A 306 0.21 9.36 12.31
N GLU A 307 1.35 9.90 11.93
CA GLU A 307 1.53 11.29 11.53
C GLU A 307 2.66 11.42 10.50
N LEU A 308 2.54 12.41 9.62
CA LEU A 308 3.67 12.87 8.82
C LEU A 308 4.56 13.77 9.66
N VAL A 309 5.88 13.65 9.49
CA VAL A 309 6.89 14.41 10.23
C VAL A 309 7.93 15.00 9.27
N PRO A 310 8.69 16.02 9.69
CA PRO A 310 9.82 16.50 8.88
C PRO A 310 10.87 15.38 8.67
N GLY A 311 11.53 15.37 7.52
CA GLY A 311 12.59 14.43 7.20
C GLY A 311 12.18 13.40 6.14
N SER A 312 12.65 12.16 6.30
CA SER A 312 12.41 11.06 5.34
C SER A 312 12.31 9.71 6.04
N GLY A 313 11.72 8.73 5.36
CA GLY A 313 11.58 7.37 5.87
C GLY A 313 10.41 7.19 6.84
N VAL A 314 10.33 6.00 7.43
CA VAL A 314 9.22 5.61 8.32
C VAL A 314 9.76 5.03 9.62
N ARG A 315 9.21 5.50 10.74
CA ARG A 315 9.47 4.95 12.08
C ARG A 315 8.21 4.30 12.64
N LEU A 316 8.39 3.29 13.47
CA LEU A 316 7.31 2.62 14.20
C LEU A 316 7.35 3.08 15.65
N ARG A 317 6.24 3.61 16.16
CA ARG A 317 6.01 3.88 17.57
C ARG A 317 5.28 2.69 18.19
N TRP A 318 5.88 2.12 19.23
CA TRP A 318 5.39 0.92 19.89
C TRP A 318 4.56 1.26 21.13
N PRO A 319 3.77 0.30 21.67
CA PRO A 319 2.92 0.54 22.84
C PRO A 319 3.68 0.94 24.11
N ASP A 320 4.96 0.58 24.19
CA ASP A 320 5.85 0.97 25.29
C ASP A 320 6.47 2.37 25.11
N GLY A 321 6.04 3.12 24.09
CA GLY A 321 6.53 4.47 23.77
C GLY A 321 7.84 4.49 22.99
N SER A 322 8.53 3.35 22.85
CA SER A 322 9.78 3.29 22.10
C SER A 322 9.53 3.47 20.60
N THR A 323 10.54 3.96 19.88
CA THR A 323 10.46 4.16 18.43
C THR A 323 11.60 3.46 17.71
N THR A 324 11.30 2.66 16.69
CA THR A 324 12.30 1.97 15.86
C THR A 324 12.22 2.40 14.40
N PRO A 325 13.35 2.51 13.68
CA PRO A 325 13.30 2.73 12.23
C PRO A 325 12.68 1.51 11.52
N ALA A 326 11.78 1.73 10.58
CA ALA A 326 11.28 0.70 9.67
C ALA A 326 11.83 0.88 8.25
N LEU A 327 11.88 2.12 7.77
CA LEU A 327 12.43 2.51 6.47
C LEU A 327 13.36 3.70 6.70
N ALA A 328 14.61 3.60 6.26
CA ALA A 328 15.63 4.61 6.56
C ALA A 328 15.58 5.83 5.61
N GLY A 329 14.87 5.74 4.48
CA GLY A 329 14.87 6.76 3.44
C GLY A 329 13.76 6.52 2.41
N PRO A 330 13.93 7.01 1.17
CA PRO A 330 12.94 6.87 0.11
C PRO A 330 12.66 5.41 -0.23
N VAL A 331 11.42 5.13 -0.62
CA VAL A 331 10.93 3.79 -0.98
C VAL A 331 11.09 3.54 -2.47
N THR A 332 10.68 4.50 -3.31
CA THR A 332 10.74 4.37 -4.78
C THR A 332 11.97 5.02 -5.36
N GLY A 333 12.44 6.12 -4.75
CA GLY A 333 13.48 6.98 -5.31
C GLY A 333 12.97 7.94 -6.39
N LEU A 334 11.65 8.09 -6.55
CA LEU A 334 11.04 9.05 -7.46
C LEU A 334 11.00 10.47 -6.87
N GLY A 335 11.17 10.58 -5.54
CA GLY A 335 11.27 11.86 -4.84
C GLY A 335 9.92 12.55 -4.64
N ALA A 336 9.99 13.78 -4.14
CA ALA A 336 8.80 14.59 -3.88
C ALA A 336 8.16 15.03 -5.21
N SER A 337 6.85 14.88 -5.29
CA SER A 337 6.07 15.26 -6.46
C SER A 337 5.42 16.61 -6.21
N ARG A 338 6.11 17.70 -6.57
CA ARG A 338 5.61 19.07 -6.32
C ARG A 338 4.74 19.55 -7.47
N THR A 339 3.70 20.32 -7.14
CA THR A 339 3.03 21.17 -8.12
C THR A 339 3.90 22.40 -8.43
N PRO A 340 3.78 23.01 -9.62
CA PRO A 340 4.65 24.13 -10.02
C PRO A 340 4.56 25.36 -9.10
N GLU A 341 3.45 25.51 -8.35
CA GLU A 341 3.23 26.62 -7.41
C GLU A 341 3.99 26.49 -6.09
N GLU A 342 4.63 25.35 -5.81
CA GLU A 342 5.39 25.09 -4.57
C GLU A 342 6.92 25.15 -4.74
N ASN A 343 7.42 25.76 -5.82
CA ASN A 343 8.84 26.10 -5.90
C ASN A 343 9.09 27.42 -5.16
N PRO A 344 10.03 27.45 -4.17
CA PRO A 344 10.43 28.68 -3.51
C PRO A 344 11.09 29.67 -4.48
#